data_AF-A0A060Z170-F1
#
_entry.id   AF-A0A060Z170-F1
#
_cell.length_a   1.000
_cell.length_b   1.000
_cell.length_c   1.000
_cell.angle_alpha   90.00
_cell.angle_beta   90.00
_cell.angle_gamma   90.00
#
_symmetry.space_group_name_H-M   'P 1'
#
loop_
_entity.id
_entity.type
_entity.pdbx_description
1 polymer ?
#
loop_
_entity_poly.entity_id
_entity_poly.type
_entity_poly.pdbx_seq_one_letter_code
_entity_poly.pdbx_strand_id
1 'polypeptide(L)'
;MSSYHLCTGHESTVVSKMWSYKTSYRDRRLCGGWLPWKTCVVTLYKTAYWTEYMNVTEEVMRCCDGYEQVGSYCALPMNRRGEFTAKPGSCPKGVVDAPRNTGCEWDSDCPGWQKCCQREGLSFCTNPQHTGNRGCCFNVTVTVKTDYQQLISMDGGIMNHTRLLHSVVTGALDSPDISVYYISSWPIGPFRTASSMLIGSPETLSLSNMTTKLHLLLKHIEEVTSVSVEGKRIQYCTVGCKYTGFCSV
;
A
#
# COMPACT_ATOMS: atom_id res chain seq x y z
N MET A 1 -13.41 2.04 8.34
CA MET A 1 -12.28 2.27 7.41
C MET A 1 -12.25 1.08 6.48
N SER A 2 -12.06 1.29 5.17
CA SER A 2 -11.87 0.16 4.27
C SER A 2 -10.41 -0.29 4.42
N SER A 3 -10.21 -1.59 4.62
CA SER A 3 -8.89 -2.17 4.88
C SER A 3 -7.93 -1.90 3.71
N TYR A 4 -6.62 -1.95 3.96
CA TYR A 4 -5.56 -1.68 2.97
C TYR A 4 -5.46 -0.23 2.50
N HIS A 5 -5.82 0.73 3.36
CA HIS A 5 -5.77 2.18 3.08
C HIS A 5 -6.60 2.60 1.87
N LEU A 6 -7.70 1.88 1.65
CA LEU A 6 -8.71 2.25 0.67
C LEU A 6 -9.81 3.08 1.34
N CYS A 7 -10.32 4.06 0.61
CA CYS A 7 -11.37 4.95 1.07
C CYS A 7 -12.39 5.14 -0.06
N THR A 8 -13.66 5.22 0.29
CA THR A 8 -14.72 5.56 -0.66
C THR A 8 -14.55 7.02 -1.08
N GLY A 9 -14.42 7.24 -2.38
CA GLY A 9 -14.46 8.54 -3.03
C GLY A 9 -15.69 8.66 -3.92
N HIS A 10 -16.02 9.90 -4.30
CA HIS A 10 -17.02 10.19 -5.30
C HIS A 10 -16.33 10.84 -6.50
N GLU A 11 -16.46 10.24 -7.67
CA GLU A 11 -15.91 10.77 -8.90
C GLU A 11 -17.06 11.09 -9.86
N SER A 12 -17.10 12.34 -10.35
CA SER A 12 -18.08 12.78 -11.33
C SER A 12 -17.52 12.58 -12.74
N THR A 13 -18.09 11.66 -13.49
CA THR A 13 -17.72 11.43 -14.90
C THR A 13 -18.82 11.92 -15.83
N VAL A 14 -18.44 12.45 -16.99
CA VAL A 14 -19.39 12.85 -18.02
C VAL A 14 -19.68 11.63 -18.88
N VAL A 15 -20.93 11.16 -18.85
CA VAL A 15 -21.38 9.99 -19.61
C VAL A 15 -22.34 10.43 -20.69
N SER A 16 -22.21 9.87 -21.90
CA SER A 16 -23.12 10.14 -23.01
C SER A 16 -24.22 9.08 -23.07
N LYS A 17 -25.49 9.50 -23.01
CA LYS A 17 -26.65 8.64 -23.21
C LYS A 17 -27.27 8.90 -24.59
N MET A 18 -27.42 7.84 -25.37
CA MET A 18 -28.04 7.91 -26.69
C MET A 18 -29.54 7.64 -26.58
N TRP A 19 -30.35 8.60 -27.04
CA TRP A 19 -31.80 8.45 -27.09
C TRP A 19 -32.25 8.32 -28.54
N SER A 20 -33.23 7.44 -28.78
CA SER A 20 -33.85 7.28 -30.10
C SER A 20 -35.27 7.87 -30.09
N TYR A 21 -35.64 8.56 -31.15
CA TYR A 21 -36.97 9.16 -31.30
C TYR A 21 -37.42 9.11 -32.76
N LYS A 22 -38.73 9.12 -32.98
CA LYS A 22 -39.30 9.17 -34.33
C LYS A 22 -39.44 10.63 -34.75
N THR A 23 -38.93 10.95 -35.94
CA THR A 23 -39.14 12.25 -36.59
C THR A 23 -39.80 12.05 -37.95
N SER A 24 -40.60 13.01 -38.37
CA SER A 24 -41.26 12.98 -39.68
C SER A 24 -40.52 13.88 -40.67
N TYR A 25 -40.54 13.48 -41.94
CA TYR A 25 -40.06 14.31 -43.04
C TYR A 25 -40.97 14.16 -44.24
N ARG A 26 -41.01 15.21 -45.05
CA ARG A 26 -41.80 15.25 -46.28
C ARG A 26 -40.95 14.79 -47.44
N ASP A 27 -41.44 13.81 -48.18
CA ASP A 27 -40.81 13.28 -49.38
C ASP A 27 -41.75 13.41 -50.57
N ARG A 28 -41.21 13.58 -51.77
CA ARG A 28 -42.02 13.63 -53.00
C ARG A 28 -41.95 12.28 -53.69
N ARG A 29 -43.11 11.61 -53.76
CA ARG A 29 -43.23 10.31 -54.43
C ARG A 29 -44.30 10.37 -55.51
N LEU A 30 -44.25 9.43 -56.45
CA LEU A 30 -45.31 9.28 -57.45
C LEU A 30 -46.63 8.91 -56.74
N CYS A 31 -47.71 9.59 -57.10
CA CYS A 31 -48.99 9.51 -56.39
C CYS A 31 -49.70 8.14 -56.44
N GLY A 32 -49.15 7.14 -57.13
CA GLY A 32 -49.88 5.90 -57.47
C GLY A 32 -51.01 6.16 -58.48
N GLY A 33 -51.38 5.14 -59.26
CA GLY A 33 -52.40 5.23 -60.31
C GLY A 33 -51.83 5.47 -61.71
N TRP A 34 -52.70 5.89 -62.65
CA TRP A 34 -52.42 5.91 -64.10
C TRP A 34 -51.66 7.15 -64.61
N LEU A 35 -51.33 8.11 -63.75
CA LEU A 35 -50.62 9.34 -64.11
C LEU A 35 -49.16 9.30 -63.60
N PRO A 36 -48.20 8.81 -64.41
CA PRO A 36 -46.82 8.57 -63.97
C PRO A 36 -46.00 9.85 -63.75
N TRP A 37 -46.49 11.02 -64.16
CA TRP A 37 -45.83 12.32 -63.97
C TRP A 37 -46.36 13.12 -62.77
N LYS A 38 -47.30 12.58 -61.99
CA LYS A 38 -47.88 13.29 -60.84
C LYS A 38 -47.15 12.92 -59.55
N THR A 39 -46.52 13.90 -58.90
CA THR A 39 -45.87 13.74 -57.58
C THR A 39 -46.77 14.22 -56.45
N CYS A 40 -46.80 13.45 -55.36
CA CYS A 40 -47.49 13.75 -54.12
C CYS A 40 -46.47 13.91 -52.99
N VAL A 41 -46.76 14.82 -52.06
CA VAL A 41 -45.98 14.96 -50.83
C VAL A 41 -46.49 13.92 -49.84
N VAL A 42 -45.64 12.98 -49.48
CA VAL A 42 -45.93 11.97 -48.46
C VAL A 42 -45.14 12.29 -47.19
N THR A 43 -45.76 12.09 -46.04
CA THR A 43 -45.09 12.18 -44.74
C THR A 43 -44.53 10.81 -44.40
N LEU A 44 -43.20 10.71 -44.36
CA LEU A 44 -42.50 9.51 -43.96
C LEU A 44 -41.92 9.69 -42.56
N TYR A 45 -41.76 8.58 -41.85
CA TYR A 45 -41.17 8.57 -40.51
C TYR A 45 -39.81 7.91 -40.58
N LYS A 46 -38.84 8.48 -39.86
CA LYS A 46 -37.54 7.85 -39.63
C LYS A 46 -37.16 7.94 -38.16
N THR A 47 -36.35 7.00 -37.72
CA THR A 47 -35.73 7.07 -36.40
C THR A 47 -34.55 8.02 -36.48
N ALA A 48 -34.51 8.99 -35.58
CA ALA A 48 -33.39 9.87 -35.34
C ALA A 48 -32.82 9.60 -33.95
N TYR A 49 -31.58 10.02 -33.74
CA TYR A 49 -30.86 9.84 -32.48
C TYR A 49 -30.39 11.19 -31.99
N TRP A 50 -30.37 11.38 -30.67
CA TRP A 50 -29.72 12.54 -30.05
C TRP A 50 -28.97 12.10 -28.80
N THR A 51 -27.82 12.72 -28.57
CA THR A 51 -26.92 12.39 -27.47
C THR A 51 -27.12 13.40 -26.35
N GLU A 52 -27.37 12.91 -25.15
CA GLU A 52 -27.37 13.71 -23.92
C GLU A 52 -26.07 13.46 -23.17
N TYR A 53 -25.42 14.52 -22.69
CA TYR A 53 -24.29 14.40 -21.78
C TYR A 53 -24.80 14.63 -20.37
N MET A 54 -24.56 13.67 -19.48
CA MET A 54 -24.95 13.75 -18.07
C MET A 54 -23.73 13.55 -17.19
N ASN A 55 -23.70 14.27 -16.07
CA ASN A 55 -22.71 14.04 -15.01
C ASN A 55 -23.24 12.92 -14.13
N VAL A 56 -22.53 11.80 -14.10
CA VAL A 56 -22.82 10.68 -13.21
C VAL A 56 -21.75 10.65 -12.14
N THR A 57 -22.17 10.73 -10.88
CA THR A 57 -21.31 10.54 -9.73
C THR A 57 -21.29 9.07 -9.37
N GLU A 58 -20.13 8.43 -9.46
CA GLU A 58 -19.95 7.03 -9.05
C GLU A 58 -19.14 6.95 -7.76
N GLU A 59 -19.45 5.95 -6.94
CA GLU A 59 -18.63 5.59 -5.79
C GLU A 59 -17.43 4.79 -6.27
N VAL A 60 -16.24 5.35 -6.09
CA VAL A 60 -14.98 4.75 -6.52
C VAL A 60 -14.11 4.50 -5.29
N MET A 61 -13.46 3.34 -5.25
CA MET A 61 -12.46 3.04 -4.23
C MET A 61 -11.13 3.69 -4.63
N ARG A 62 -10.64 4.62 -3.81
CA ARG A 62 -9.36 5.29 -3.99
C ARG A 62 -8.47 5.12 -2.78
N CYS A 63 -7.18 5.43 -2.92
CA CYS A 63 -6.32 5.52 -1.74
C CYS A 63 -6.80 6.61 -0.80
N CYS A 64 -6.77 6.30 0.50
CA CYS A 64 -7.07 7.26 1.55
C CYS A 64 -6.09 8.44 1.51
N ASP A 65 -6.52 9.58 2.04
CA ASP A 65 -5.68 10.78 2.07
C ASP A 65 -4.37 10.50 2.84
N GLY A 66 -3.25 10.91 2.26
CA GLY A 66 -1.91 10.62 2.79
C GLY A 66 -1.28 9.31 2.29
N TYR A 67 -1.97 8.57 1.41
CA TYR A 67 -1.45 7.42 0.65
C TYR A 67 -1.50 7.71 -0.86
N GLU A 68 -0.59 7.11 -1.61
CA GLU A 68 -0.52 7.18 -3.08
C GLU A 68 -0.74 5.80 -3.72
N GLN A 69 -1.22 5.79 -4.96
CA GLN A 69 -1.43 4.56 -5.71
C GLN A 69 -0.11 4.04 -6.29
N VAL A 70 0.21 2.78 -5.99
CA VAL A 70 1.38 2.05 -6.49
C VAL A 70 0.91 0.71 -7.05
N GLY A 71 0.71 0.66 -8.36
CA GLY A 71 0.02 -0.46 -9.00
C GLY A 71 -1.43 -0.56 -8.52
N SER A 72 -1.83 -1.74 -8.04
CA SER A 72 -3.16 -2.01 -7.45
C SER A 72 -3.25 -1.66 -5.96
N TYR A 73 -2.18 -1.16 -5.35
CA TYR A 73 -2.06 -0.99 -3.91
C TYR A 73 -1.93 0.48 -3.51
N CYS A 74 -2.28 0.77 -2.25
CA CYS A 74 -2.07 2.08 -1.64
C CYS A 74 -0.84 2.02 -0.73
N ALA A 75 0.13 2.91 -0.99
CA ALA A 75 1.39 2.97 -0.28
C ALA A 75 1.65 4.36 0.31
N LEU A 76 2.49 4.43 1.34
CA LEU A 76 2.94 5.71 1.88
C LEU A 76 3.72 6.47 0.80
N PRO A 77 3.52 7.79 0.69
CA PRO A 77 4.26 8.61 -0.26
C PRO A 77 5.73 8.69 0.13
N MET A 78 6.55 8.91 -0.88
CA MET A 78 8.01 8.87 -0.76
C MET A 78 8.62 10.05 0.02
N ASN A 79 7.82 11.06 0.35
CA ASN A 79 8.19 12.15 1.27
C ASN A 79 8.07 11.73 2.76
N ARG A 80 7.38 10.61 3.06
CA ARG A 80 7.19 10.03 4.40
C ARG A 80 8.09 8.82 4.63
N ARG A 81 9.25 8.76 3.95
CA ARG A 81 10.25 7.67 4.06
C ARG A 81 10.61 7.30 5.49
N GLY A 82 10.76 8.29 6.36
CA GLY A 82 11.10 8.10 7.76
C GLY A 82 10.15 7.18 8.53
N GLU A 83 8.90 6.99 8.08
CA GLU A 83 7.94 6.12 8.77
C GLU A 83 8.19 4.63 8.52
N PHE A 84 8.61 4.27 7.30
CA PHE A 84 8.83 2.87 6.91
C PHE A 84 10.32 2.47 6.90
N THR A 85 11.24 3.43 7.01
CA THR A 85 12.67 3.16 7.21
C THR A 85 13.08 3.14 8.69
N ALA A 86 12.23 3.66 9.59
CA ALA A 86 12.52 3.73 11.01
C ALA A 86 12.81 2.35 11.62
N LYS A 87 13.70 2.34 12.61
CA LYS A 87 13.91 1.22 13.54
C LYS A 87 13.48 1.58 14.97
N PRO A 88 13.13 0.59 15.80
CA PRO A 88 12.73 0.82 17.19
C PRO A 88 13.79 1.52 18.05
N GLY A 89 13.33 2.30 19.03
CA GLY A 89 14.17 2.99 20.02
C GLY A 89 14.57 4.41 19.60
N SER A 90 15.37 5.08 20.43
CA SER A 90 15.80 6.47 20.21
C SER A 90 17.31 6.60 20.12
N CYS A 91 17.80 7.69 19.52
CA CYS A 91 19.23 7.96 19.49
C CYS A 91 19.78 8.23 20.92
N PRO A 92 20.92 7.62 21.29
CA PRO A 92 21.53 7.85 22.59
C PRO A 92 21.99 9.31 22.74
N LYS A 93 21.75 9.89 23.91
CA LYS A 93 22.11 11.30 24.21
C LYS A 93 23.59 11.48 24.62
N GLY A 94 24.26 10.40 25.04
CA GLY A 94 25.65 10.41 25.52
C GLY A 94 26.69 10.56 24.40
N VAL A 95 27.94 10.90 24.74
CA VAL A 95 29.06 10.93 23.78
C VAL A 95 29.27 9.51 23.25
N VAL A 96 29.05 9.32 21.95
CA VAL A 96 29.37 8.08 21.25
C VAL A 96 30.61 8.39 20.42
N ASP A 97 31.68 7.62 20.59
CA ASP A 97 32.84 7.68 19.69
C ASP A 97 32.36 7.33 18.29
N ALA A 98 32.11 8.36 17.47
CA ALA A 98 31.62 8.19 16.12
C ALA A 98 32.74 7.53 15.28
N PRO A 99 32.54 6.31 14.74
CA PRO A 99 33.47 5.76 13.78
C PRO A 99 33.55 6.70 12.59
N ARG A 100 34.77 7.02 12.17
CA ARG A 100 35.07 8.15 11.28
C ARG A 100 34.58 7.99 9.82
N ASN A 101 33.70 7.04 9.48
CA ASN A 101 33.38 6.77 8.08
C ASN A 101 32.11 5.95 7.76
N THR A 102 30.99 6.17 8.44
CA THR A 102 29.69 5.60 8.01
C THR A 102 28.60 6.65 8.08
N GLY A 103 28.61 7.57 7.10
CA GLY A 103 27.46 8.42 6.86
C GLY A 103 26.24 7.55 6.58
N CYS A 104 25.15 7.80 7.30
CA CYS A 104 23.84 7.21 7.06
C CYS A 104 22.84 8.34 6.83
N GLU A 105 21.75 8.07 6.13
CA GLU A 105 20.64 9.02 5.97
C GLU A 105 19.42 8.56 6.76
N TRP A 106 19.18 7.25 6.76
CA TRP A 106 18.03 6.61 7.38
C TRP A 106 18.43 5.42 8.26
N ASP A 107 17.57 5.06 9.22
CA ASP A 107 17.81 3.89 10.07
C ASP A 107 18.03 2.61 9.24
N SER A 108 17.35 2.47 8.10
CA SER A 108 17.51 1.33 7.19
C SER A 108 18.90 1.17 6.61
N ASP A 109 19.70 2.24 6.55
CA ASP A 109 21.09 2.21 6.06
C ASP A 109 22.02 1.57 7.09
N CYS A 110 21.58 1.52 8.35
CA CYS A 110 22.36 1.01 9.44
C CYS A 110 22.19 -0.50 9.63
N PRO A 111 23.30 -1.23 9.90
CA PRO A 111 23.28 -2.68 10.00
C PRO A 111 22.53 -3.14 11.24
N GLY A 112 21.77 -4.24 11.08
CA GLY A 112 21.02 -4.86 12.17
C GLY A 112 20.00 -3.89 12.79
N TRP A 113 20.17 -3.60 14.08
CA TRP A 113 19.25 -2.77 14.87
C TRP A 113 19.76 -1.35 15.12
N GLN A 114 20.89 -0.98 14.51
CA GLN A 114 21.45 0.35 14.68
C GLN A 114 20.53 1.38 14.03
N LYS A 115 20.39 2.54 14.68
CA LYS A 115 19.68 3.69 14.16
C LYS A 115 20.68 4.66 13.54
N CYS A 116 20.22 5.41 12.55
CA CYS A 116 20.95 6.53 12.01
C CYS A 116 20.71 7.75 12.89
N CYS A 117 21.76 8.23 13.54
CA CYS A 117 21.68 9.33 14.49
C CYS A 117 22.51 10.50 13.99
N GLN A 118 21.91 11.69 14.01
CA GLN A 118 22.58 12.92 13.63
C GLN A 118 23.02 13.69 14.88
N ARG A 119 24.30 14.06 14.94
CA ARG A 119 24.86 14.92 15.99
C ARG A 119 25.90 15.85 15.41
N GLU A 120 25.79 17.15 15.72
CA GLU A 120 26.75 18.17 15.29
C GLU A 120 27.01 18.17 13.76
N GLY A 121 25.99 17.81 12.97
CA GLY A 121 26.06 17.73 11.51
C GLY A 121 26.61 16.42 10.95
N LEU A 122 27.08 15.49 11.80
CA LEU A 122 27.54 14.16 11.39
C LEU A 122 26.42 13.12 11.60
N SER A 123 26.23 12.25 10.62
CA SER A 123 25.36 11.08 10.74
C SER A 123 26.19 9.82 10.95
N PHE A 124 25.76 8.98 11.89
CA PHE A 124 26.43 7.71 12.19
C PHE A 124 25.44 6.68 12.72
N CYS A 125 25.73 5.41 12.42
CA CYS A 125 24.97 4.29 12.95
C CYS A 125 25.36 4.01 14.39
N THR A 126 24.39 3.95 15.29
CA THR A 126 24.61 3.62 16.70
C THR A 126 23.48 2.75 17.25
N ASN A 127 23.78 2.01 18.31
CA ASN A 127 22.76 1.22 18.98
C ASN A 127 21.71 2.16 19.63
N PRO A 128 20.41 1.91 19.42
CA PRO A 128 19.38 2.71 20.07
C PRO A 128 19.47 2.65 21.60
N GLN A 129 18.91 3.68 22.23
CA GLN A 129 18.62 3.72 23.66
C GLN A 129 17.18 3.26 23.91
N HIS A 130 16.98 2.58 25.04
CA HIS A 130 15.68 2.10 25.49
C HIS A 130 14.73 3.28 25.74
N THR A 131 13.59 3.30 25.05
CA THR A 131 12.41 4.06 25.46
C THR A 131 11.61 3.16 26.39
N GLY A 132 11.43 3.54 27.66
CA GLY A 132 10.86 2.73 28.74
C GLY A 132 9.40 2.25 28.57
N ASN A 133 8.86 2.21 27.35
CA ASN A 133 7.54 1.65 27.06
C ASN A 133 7.62 0.12 27.05
N ARG A 134 6.84 -0.49 27.96
CA ARG A 134 6.50 -1.91 27.91
C ARG A 134 5.54 -2.13 26.75
N GLY A 135 5.80 -3.15 25.93
CA GLY A 135 4.96 -3.50 24.79
C GLY A 135 5.30 -4.89 24.27
N CYS A 136 4.36 -5.52 23.58
CA CYS A 136 4.59 -6.81 22.91
C CYS A 136 5.14 -6.54 21.51
N CYS A 137 6.13 -7.34 21.09
CA CYS A 137 6.69 -7.27 19.74
C CYS A 137 6.56 -8.64 19.04
N PHE A 138 6.17 -8.62 17.77
CA PHE A 138 5.96 -9.81 16.96
C PHE A 138 6.86 -9.75 15.74
N ASN A 139 7.55 -10.84 15.45
CA ASN A 139 8.27 -10.96 14.18
C ASN A 139 7.28 -11.48 13.14
N VAL A 140 7.21 -10.79 12.02
CA VAL A 140 6.39 -11.19 10.88
C VAL A 140 7.29 -11.39 9.69
N THR A 141 7.16 -12.52 9.03
CA THR A 141 7.82 -12.77 7.75
C THR A 141 6.77 -12.87 6.67
N VAL A 142 6.85 -11.99 5.66
CA VAL A 142 5.98 -12.01 4.48
C VAL A 142 6.82 -12.43 3.29
N THR A 143 6.35 -13.44 2.55
CA THR A 143 7.00 -13.88 1.31
C THR A 143 6.16 -13.51 0.10
N VAL A 144 6.76 -12.81 -0.86
CA VAL A 144 6.10 -12.37 -2.09
C VAL A 144 6.75 -12.94 -3.35
N LYS A 145 5.97 -13.02 -4.44
CA LYS A 145 6.41 -13.40 -5.80
C LYS A 145 7.23 -12.27 -6.45
N THR A 146 8.39 -12.00 -5.89
CA THR A 146 9.32 -10.98 -6.42
C THR A 146 10.73 -11.54 -6.43
N ASP A 147 11.41 -11.41 -7.57
CA ASP A 147 12.80 -11.81 -7.68
C ASP A 147 13.72 -10.86 -6.90
N TYR A 148 14.48 -11.41 -5.96
CA TYR A 148 15.33 -10.61 -5.09
C TYR A 148 16.48 -9.93 -5.84
N GLN A 149 17.07 -10.58 -6.85
CA GLN A 149 18.17 -10.01 -7.62
C GLN A 149 17.70 -8.83 -8.48
N GLN A 150 16.53 -8.96 -9.10
CA GLN A 150 15.88 -7.86 -9.78
C GLN A 150 15.54 -6.73 -8.79
N LEU A 151 15.01 -7.06 -7.61
CA LEU A 151 14.66 -6.07 -6.60
C LEU A 151 15.85 -5.23 -6.12
N ILE A 152 17.01 -5.83 -5.87
CA ILE A 152 18.20 -5.11 -5.41
C ILE A 152 18.96 -4.37 -6.53
N SER A 153 18.76 -4.76 -7.79
CA SER A 153 19.39 -4.11 -8.94
C SER A 153 18.64 -2.86 -9.42
N MET A 154 17.37 -2.72 -9.05
CA MET A 154 16.56 -1.54 -9.33
C MET A 154 16.91 -0.40 -8.38
N ASP A 155 17.03 0.82 -8.92
CA ASP A 155 17.22 2.01 -8.10
C ASP A 155 16.03 2.20 -7.14
N GLY A 156 16.33 2.32 -5.85
CA GLY A 156 15.33 2.37 -4.78
C GLY A 156 14.42 1.14 -4.68
N GLY A 157 14.77 -0.01 -5.28
CA GLY A 157 13.91 -1.19 -5.32
C GLY A 157 13.53 -1.71 -3.94
N ILE A 158 14.52 -1.94 -3.07
CA ILE A 158 14.29 -2.34 -1.66
C ILE A 158 13.46 -1.30 -0.92
N MET A 159 13.70 0.00 -1.14
CA MET A 159 12.95 1.08 -0.50
C MET A 159 11.46 1.01 -0.89
N ASN A 160 11.16 0.87 -2.18
CA ASN A 160 9.80 0.76 -2.69
C ASN A 160 9.10 -0.51 -2.21
N HIS A 161 9.82 -1.62 -2.15
CA HIS A 161 9.31 -2.89 -1.63
C HIS A 161 8.98 -2.81 -0.14
N THR A 162 9.88 -2.23 0.66
CA THR A 162 9.66 -2.00 2.09
C THR A 162 8.48 -1.06 2.32
N ARG A 163 8.38 0.03 1.54
CA ARG A 163 7.27 0.98 1.56
C ARG A 163 5.93 0.31 1.30
N LEU A 164 5.85 -0.51 0.25
CA LEU A 164 4.64 -1.23 -0.13
C LEU A 164 4.23 -2.23 0.96
N LEU A 165 5.16 -3.06 1.42
CA LEU A 165 4.88 -4.03 2.48
C LEU A 165 4.46 -3.35 3.79
N HIS A 166 5.11 -2.24 4.17
CA HIS A 166 4.73 -1.48 5.35
C HIS A 166 3.26 -1.02 5.26
N SER A 167 2.86 -0.44 4.13
CA SER A 167 1.47 0.00 3.92
C SER A 167 0.47 -1.15 3.88
N VAL A 168 0.81 -2.27 3.23
CA VAL A 168 -0.04 -3.47 3.19
C VAL A 168 -0.24 -4.05 4.59
N VAL A 169 0.83 -4.18 5.38
CA VAL A 169 0.78 -4.73 6.74
C VAL A 169 0.00 -3.81 7.67
N THR A 170 0.31 -2.50 7.68
CA THR A 170 -0.43 -1.53 8.51
C THR A 170 -1.91 -1.45 8.13
N GLY A 171 -2.23 -1.48 6.84
CA GLY A 171 -3.60 -1.43 6.34
C GLY A 171 -4.40 -2.72 6.59
N ALA A 172 -3.72 -3.87 6.69
CA ALA A 172 -4.34 -5.13 7.10
C ALA A 172 -4.62 -5.19 8.62
N LEU A 173 -3.73 -4.60 9.43
CA LEU A 173 -3.89 -4.56 10.87
C LEU A 173 -4.93 -3.52 11.30
N ASP A 174 -5.07 -2.42 10.56
CA ASP A 174 -6.05 -1.34 10.75
C ASP A 174 -6.14 -0.90 12.22
N SER A 175 -4.99 -0.53 12.81
CA SER A 175 -4.88 -0.10 14.20
C SER A 175 -3.86 1.03 14.32
N PRO A 176 -4.24 2.17 14.92
CA PRO A 176 -3.37 3.34 15.03
C PRO A 176 -2.23 3.16 16.05
N ASP A 177 -2.38 2.23 16.99
CA ASP A 177 -1.43 2.02 18.09
C ASP A 177 -0.31 1.03 17.73
N ILE A 178 -0.31 0.52 16.50
CA ILE A 178 0.69 -0.44 16.03
C ILE A 178 1.81 0.29 15.30
N SER A 179 3.04 -0.10 15.60
CA SER A 179 4.23 0.30 14.85
C SER A 179 4.79 -0.88 14.07
N VAL A 180 5.18 -0.65 12.81
CA VAL A 180 5.74 -1.68 11.93
C VAL A 180 7.12 -1.24 11.49
N TYR A 181 8.13 -2.07 11.73
CA TYR A 181 9.53 -1.75 11.42
C TYR A 181 10.10 -2.80 10.48
N TYR A 182 10.74 -2.35 9.41
CA TYR A 182 11.47 -3.23 8.52
C TYR A 182 12.76 -3.73 9.16
N ILE A 183 13.04 -5.04 9.03
CA ILE A 183 14.28 -5.65 9.53
C ILE A 183 15.22 -5.95 8.36
N SER A 184 14.79 -6.82 7.45
CA SER A 184 15.59 -7.27 6.32
C SER A 184 14.75 -8.04 5.29
N SER A 185 15.30 -8.20 4.08
CA SER A 185 14.75 -9.03 3.02
C SER A 185 15.82 -9.98 2.50
N TRP A 186 15.42 -11.17 2.04
CA TRP A 186 16.33 -12.16 1.49
C TRP A 186 15.62 -13.04 0.44
N PRO A 187 16.36 -13.64 -0.51
CA PRO A 187 15.78 -14.53 -1.50
C PRO A 187 15.29 -15.85 -0.86
N ILE A 188 14.14 -16.37 -1.29
CA ILE A 188 13.61 -17.65 -0.81
C ILE A 188 13.14 -18.56 -1.96
N GLY A 189 14.08 -19.29 -2.53
CA GLY A 189 13.86 -20.04 -3.77
C GLY A 189 13.71 -19.12 -4.99
N PRO A 190 13.28 -19.65 -6.14
CA PRO A 190 13.21 -18.87 -7.38
C PRO A 190 12.10 -17.83 -7.33
N PHE A 191 12.38 -16.62 -7.82
CA PHE A 191 11.40 -15.53 -8.01
C PHE A 191 10.60 -15.14 -6.77
N ARG A 192 11.16 -15.36 -5.58
CA ARG A 192 10.50 -15.02 -4.32
C ARG A 192 11.43 -14.33 -3.36
N THR A 193 10.87 -13.36 -2.65
CA THR A 193 11.57 -12.57 -1.64
C THR A 193 10.80 -12.68 -0.33
N ALA A 194 11.49 -13.13 0.72
CA ALA A 194 11.00 -13.05 2.08
C ALA A 194 11.43 -11.71 2.69
N SER A 195 10.56 -11.10 3.49
CA SER A 195 10.85 -9.86 4.22
C SER A 195 10.38 -9.99 5.66
N SER A 196 11.29 -9.71 6.58
CA SER A 196 11.02 -9.70 8.02
C SER A 196 10.68 -8.29 8.50
N MET A 197 9.64 -8.19 9.30
CA MET A 197 9.14 -6.97 9.92
C MET A 197 8.89 -7.21 11.40
N LEU A 198 9.17 -6.20 12.22
CA LEU A 198 8.80 -6.18 13.63
C LEU A 198 7.51 -5.39 13.81
N ILE A 199 6.52 -5.97 14.46
CA ILE A 199 5.30 -5.29 14.83
C ILE A 199 5.34 -5.01 16.32
N GLY A 200 5.39 -3.75 16.72
CA GLY A 200 5.35 -3.31 18.12
C GLY A 200 3.97 -2.78 18.50
N SER A 201 3.49 -3.12 19.70
CA SER A 201 2.22 -2.64 20.24
C SER A 201 2.33 -2.27 21.73
N PRO A 202 1.74 -1.13 22.16
CA PRO A 202 1.69 -0.72 23.56
C PRO A 202 0.69 -1.55 24.37
N GLU A 203 -0.36 -2.07 23.73
CA GLU A 203 -1.34 -2.96 24.37
C GLU A 203 -0.99 -4.43 24.15
N THR A 204 -1.60 -5.31 24.96
CA THR A 204 -1.54 -6.77 24.78
C THR A 204 -2.33 -7.18 23.54
N LEU A 205 -1.79 -6.94 22.35
CA LEU A 205 -2.30 -7.55 21.12
C LEU A 205 -2.23 -9.06 21.24
N SER A 206 -3.36 -9.73 21.02
CA SER A 206 -3.36 -11.19 20.90
C SER A 206 -2.62 -11.61 19.64
N LEU A 207 -1.65 -12.51 19.78
CA LEU A 207 -0.98 -13.18 18.67
C LEU A 207 -2.01 -13.76 17.67
N SER A 208 -3.10 -14.33 18.18
CA SER A 208 -4.15 -14.92 17.33
C SER A 208 -4.82 -13.88 16.44
N ASN A 209 -5.20 -12.72 16.97
CA ASN A 209 -5.87 -11.66 16.22
C ASN A 209 -4.95 -11.10 15.12
N MET A 210 -3.70 -10.82 15.46
CA MET A 210 -2.70 -10.35 14.49
C MET A 210 -2.47 -11.38 13.39
N THR A 211 -2.33 -12.65 13.78
CA THR A 211 -2.13 -13.75 12.86
C THR A 211 -3.31 -13.88 11.91
N THR A 212 -4.55 -13.85 12.40
CA THR A 212 -5.75 -13.91 11.56
C THR A 212 -5.82 -12.75 10.57
N LYS A 213 -5.58 -11.51 11.03
CA LYS A 213 -5.58 -10.32 10.15
C LYS A 213 -4.50 -10.41 9.06
N LEU A 214 -3.27 -10.79 9.42
CA LEU A 214 -2.17 -10.88 8.46
C LEU A 214 -2.29 -12.07 7.51
N HIS A 215 -2.95 -13.16 7.89
CA HIS A 215 -3.26 -14.23 6.95
C HIS A 215 -4.26 -13.81 5.86
N LEU A 216 -5.04 -12.75 6.07
CA LEU A 216 -5.89 -12.19 5.01
C LEU A 216 -5.06 -11.62 3.84
N LEU A 217 -3.77 -11.35 4.03
CA LEU A 217 -2.88 -10.98 2.93
C LEU A 217 -2.83 -12.07 1.84
N LEU A 218 -2.84 -13.35 2.23
CA LEU A 218 -2.87 -14.48 1.29
C LEU A 218 -4.13 -14.53 0.43
N LYS A 219 -5.22 -13.90 0.91
CA LYS A 219 -6.51 -13.86 0.21
C LYS A 219 -6.62 -12.61 -0.68
N HIS A 220 -6.12 -11.47 -0.22
CA HIS A 220 -6.37 -10.19 -0.87
C HIS A 220 -5.18 -9.65 -1.69
N ILE A 221 -3.98 -10.21 -1.52
CA ILE A 221 -2.76 -9.77 -2.20
C ILE A 221 -2.19 -10.96 -2.99
N GLU A 222 -2.34 -10.92 -4.32
CA GLU A 222 -2.03 -12.05 -5.21
C GLU A 222 -0.55 -12.48 -5.17
N GLU A 223 0.34 -11.51 -4.93
CA GLU A 223 1.78 -11.73 -4.87
C GLU A 223 2.22 -12.38 -3.57
N VAL A 224 1.41 -12.32 -2.49
CA VAL A 224 1.78 -12.91 -1.20
C VAL A 224 1.59 -14.43 -1.24
N THR A 225 2.64 -15.17 -0.91
CA THR A 225 2.68 -16.64 -0.96
C THR A 225 2.76 -17.30 0.41
N SER A 226 3.33 -16.60 1.40
CA SER A 226 3.32 -17.07 2.78
C SER A 226 3.39 -15.88 3.74
N VAL A 227 2.78 -16.07 4.91
CA VAL A 227 2.86 -15.16 6.05
C VAL A 227 3.14 -16.01 7.28
N SER A 228 4.20 -15.67 8.02
CA SER A 228 4.50 -16.28 9.32
C SER A 228 4.51 -15.19 10.39
N VAL A 229 3.85 -15.45 11.51
CA VAL A 229 3.82 -14.55 12.67
C VAL A 229 4.37 -15.31 13.87
N GLU A 230 5.54 -14.90 14.33
CA GLU A 230 6.21 -15.46 15.49
C GLU A 230 6.16 -14.45 16.63
N GLY A 231 5.37 -14.77 17.66
CA GLY A 231 5.33 -14.01 18.89
C GLY A 231 6.55 -14.30 19.76
N LYS A 232 7.30 -13.26 20.10
CA LYS A 232 8.19 -13.30 21.26
C LYS A 232 7.67 -12.30 22.27
N ARG A 233 7.32 -12.75 23.48
CA ARG A 233 6.99 -11.83 24.57
C ARG A 233 8.29 -11.18 25.04
N ILE A 234 8.73 -10.13 24.35
CA ILE A 234 9.91 -9.38 24.74
C ILE A 234 9.45 -8.33 25.76
N GLN A 235 10.06 -8.33 26.95
CA GLN A 235 9.72 -7.39 28.05
C GLN A 235 9.89 -5.91 27.66
N TYR A 236 10.64 -5.65 26.59
CA TYR A 236 10.93 -4.33 26.05
C TYR A 236 11.07 -4.43 24.53
N CYS A 237 10.33 -3.64 23.75
CA CYS A 237 10.67 -3.47 22.33
C CYS A 237 11.95 -2.61 22.23
N THR A 238 13.06 -3.18 22.68
CA THR A 238 14.35 -2.51 22.75
C THR A 238 15.43 -3.37 22.12
N VAL A 239 16.01 -2.80 21.07
CA VAL A 239 17.43 -2.86 20.73
C VAL A 239 18.07 -4.24 20.89
N GLY A 240 17.92 -5.05 19.86
CA GLY A 240 18.62 -6.32 19.72
C GLY A 240 17.98 -7.43 20.53
N CYS A 241 17.38 -8.39 19.82
CA CYS A 241 17.33 -9.78 20.28
C CYS A 241 18.77 -10.32 20.41
N LYS A 242 19.57 -9.82 21.37
CA LYS A 242 20.73 -10.56 21.84
C LYS A 242 20.19 -11.68 22.71
N TYR A 243 20.23 -12.89 22.13
CA TYR A 243 20.27 -14.19 22.79
C TYR A 243 20.28 -14.15 24.31
N THR A 244 19.12 -14.21 24.95
CA THR A 244 18.97 -14.81 26.28
C THR A 244 17.53 -15.23 26.50
N GLY A 245 17.33 -16.54 26.64
CA GLY A 245 16.34 -17.11 27.55
C GLY A 245 14.89 -17.18 27.06
N PHE A 246 14.42 -18.42 26.91
CA PHE A 246 13.02 -18.84 27.03
C PHE A 246 12.22 -17.98 28.02
N CYS A 247 11.02 -17.55 27.64
CA CYS A 247 9.98 -17.20 28.61
C CYS A 247 9.10 -18.44 28.81
N SER A 248 9.15 -19.01 30.00
CA SER A 248 8.30 -20.10 30.46
C SER A 248 6.81 -19.74 30.36
N VAL A 249 6.02 -20.78 30.08
CA VAL A 249 4.54 -20.79 29.94
C VAL A 249 3.83 -20.11 31.11
#